data_AF-A0A975BHB3-F1
#
_entry.id   AF-A0A975BHB3-F1
#
_cell.length_a   1.000
_cell.length_b   1.000
_cell.length_c   1.000
_cell.angle_alpha   90.00
_cell.angle_beta   90.00
_cell.angle_gamma   90.00
#
_symmetry.space_group_name_H-M   'P 1'
#
loop_
_entity.id
_entity.type
_entity.pdbx_description
1 polymer ?
#
loop_
_entity_poly.entity_id
_entity_poly.type
_entity_poly.pdbx_seq_one_letter_code
_entity_poly.pdbx_strand_id
1 'polypeptide(L)'
;METHCTNPMIHRAYDALKKLSADEETRQLAEMREKALKDEVSALDAARREGEKRGEKKSEKKALKKIALNLLSMGVLTVEQIARATDLTVAEVECLQHPDQADESV
;
A
#
# COMPACT_ATOMS: atom_id res chain seq x y z
N MET A 1 40.03 12.24 -22.64
CA MET A 1 40.94 13.23 -23.24
C MET A 1 41.76 13.82 -22.12
N GLU A 2 43.04 13.44 -22.00
CA GLU A 2 43.96 14.07 -21.05
C GLU A 2 44.27 15.47 -21.57
N THR A 3 43.63 16.48 -20.98
CA THR A 3 44.00 17.87 -21.19
C THR A 3 45.36 18.07 -20.52
N HIS A 4 46.43 17.90 -21.28
CA HIS A 4 47.77 18.33 -20.88
C HIS A 4 47.76 19.85 -20.71
N CYS A 5 47.37 20.29 -19.53
CA CYS A 5 47.41 21.68 -19.17
C CYS A 5 48.87 22.07 -18.93
N THR A 6 49.45 22.78 -19.89
CA THR A 6 50.86 23.24 -19.86
C THR A 6 51.14 24.20 -18.70
N ASN A 7 50.11 24.76 -18.06
CA ASN A 7 50.28 25.69 -16.94
C ASN A 7 50.21 24.96 -15.57
N PRO A 8 51.29 24.95 -14.79
CA PRO A 8 51.37 24.21 -13.53
C PRO A 8 50.39 24.69 -12.46
N MET A 9 49.95 25.96 -12.49
CA MET A 9 48.96 26.48 -11.55
C MET A 9 47.55 25.97 -11.84
N ILE A 10 47.20 25.86 -13.13
CA ILE A 10 45.90 25.34 -13.55
C ILE A 10 45.80 23.84 -13.25
N HIS A 11 46.90 23.09 -13.45
CA HIS A 11 46.93 21.67 -13.11
C HIS A 11 46.71 21.42 -11.60
N ARG A 12 47.38 22.19 -10.73
CA ARG A 12 47.16 22.10 -9.27
C ARG A 12 45.72 22.43 -8.86
N ALA A 13 45.13 23.45 -9.47
CA ALA A 13 43.73 23.82 -9.22
C ALA A 13 42.77 22.71 -9.65
N TYR A 14 43.03 22.08 -10.80
CA TYR A 14 42.25 20.95 -11.30
C TYR A 14 42.33 19.73 -10.37
N ASP A 15 43.52 19.37 -9.89
CA ASP A 15 43.70 18.25 -8.96
C ASP A 15 42.99 18.50 -7.62
N ALA A 16 43.04 19.73 -7.11
CA ALA A 16 42.32 20.12 -5.89
C ALA A 16 40.80 20.02 -6.09
N LEU A 17 40.29 20.50 -7.23
CA LEU A 17 38.87 20.39 -7.57
C LEU A 17 38.46 18.92 -7.70
N LYS A 18 39.23 18.09 -8.40
CA LYS A 18 38.94 16.66 -8.59
C LYS A 18 38.83 15.91 -7.26
N LYS A 19 39.70 16.23 -6.29
CA LYS A 19 39.63 15.64 -4.95
C LYS A 19 38.37 16.07 -4.21
N LEU A 20 38.06 17.37 -4.20
CA LEU A 20 36.85 17.88 -3.56
C LEU A 20 35.57 17.32 -4.21
N SER A 21 35.54 17.24 -5.54
CA SER A 21 34.44 16.65 -6.30
C SER A 21 34.28 15.16 -6.01
N ALA A 22 35.36 14.40 -5.86
CA ALA A 22 35.28 12.98 -5.51
C ALA A 22 34.61 12.76 -4.14
N ASP A 23 34.94 13.59 -3.15
CA ASP A 23 34.31 13.53 -1.81
C ASP A 23 32.83 13.93 -1.87
N GLU A 24 32.50 14.96 -2.65
CA GLU A 24 31.13 15.41 -2.88
C GLU A 24 30.27 14.35 -3.59
N GLU A 25 30.77 13.80 -4.70
CA GLU A 25 30.09 12.76 -5.48
C GLU A 25 29.84 11.51 -4.64
N THR A 26 30.82 11.12 -3.81
CA THR A 26 30.70 9.96 -2.92
C THR A 26 29.61 10.19 -1.87
N ARG A 27 29.55 11.40 -1.29
CA ARG A 27 28.51 11.77 -0.32
C ARG A 27 27.13 11.76 -0.97
N GLN A 28 26.99 12.37 -2.13
CA GLN A 28 25.74 12.39 -2.89
C GLN A 28 25.26 10.97 -3.24
N LEU A 29 26.17 10.10 -3.66
CA LEU A 29 25.84 8.70 -3.96
C LEU A 29 25.36 7.95 -2.71
N ALA A 30 25.98 8.19 -1.56
CA ALA A 30 25.56 7.61 -0.29
C ALA A 30 24.16 8.10 0.12
N GLU A 31 23.90 9.40 0.01
CA GLU A 31 22.59 10.00 0.30
C GLU A 31 21.49 9.46 -0.63
N MET A 32 21.77 9.36 -1.93
CA MET A 32 20.84 8.78 -2.91
C MET A 32 20.52 7.32 -2.59
N ARG A 33 21.53 6.54 -2.19
CA ARG A 33 21.35 5.13 -1.82
C ARG A 33 20.52 5.00 -0.54
N GLU A 34 20.82 5.80 0.48
CA GLU A 34 20.06 5.81 1.72
C GLU A 34 18.61 6.21 1.47
N LYS A 35 18.39 7.23 0.64
CA LYS A 35 17.04 7.65 0.22
C LYS A 35 16.30 6.51 -0.48
N ALA A 36 16.92 5.85 -1.46
CA ALA A 36 16.30 4.74 -2.18
C ALA A 36 15.89 3.59 -1.24
N LEU A 37 16.74 3.25 -0.27
CA LEU A 37 16.43 2.22 0.72
C LEU A 37 15.25 2.63 1.61
N LYS A 38 15.20 3.90 2.06
CA LYS A 38 14.08 4.42 2.86
C LYS A 38 12.78 4.44 2.06
N ASP A 39 12.85 4.84 0.79
CA ASP A 39 11.68 4.86 -0.10
C ASP A 39 11.13 3.44 -0.32
N GLU A 40 12.00 2.44 -0.50
CA GLU A 40 11.61 1.02 -0.60
C GLU A 40 10.92 0.53 0.68
N VAL A 41 11.52 0.78 1.86
CA VAL A 41 10.93 0.41 3.15
C VAL A 41 9.57 1.06 3.34
N SER A 42 9.46 2.36 3.03
CA SER A 42 8.21 3.10 3.14
C SER A 42 7.13 2.55 2.21
N ALA A 43 7.49 2.17 0.97
CA ALA A 43 6.57 1.56 0.02
C ALA A 43 6.05 0.19 0.52
N LEU A 44 6.93 -0.64 1.09
CA LEU A 44 6.54 -1.93 1.68
C LEU A 44 5.62 -1.76 2.89
N ASP A 45 5.93 -0.82 3.78
CA ASP A 45 5.10 -0.51 4.95
C ASP A 45 3.71 0.00 4.53
N ALA A 46 3.64 0.86 3.51
CA ALA A 46 2.39 1.34 2.96
C ALA A 46 1.54 0.19 2.40
N ALA A 47 2.14 -0.69 1.59
CA ALA A 47 1.48 -1.85 1.01
C ALA A 47 0.97 -2.82 2.10
N ARG A 48 1.77 -3.06 3.14
CA ARG A 48 1.37 -3.90 4.28
C ARG A 48 0.17 -3.32 5.01
N ARG A 49 0.23 -2.04 5.40
CA ARG A 49 -0.87 -1.37 6.12
C ARG A 49 -2.16 -1.35 5.30
N GLU A 50 -2.06 -1.14 4.00
CA GLU A 50 -3.22 -1.20 3.11
C GLU A 50 -3.79 -2.63 3.04
N GLY A 51 -2.92 -3.64 2.96
CA GLY A 51 -3.31 -5.05 3.02
C GLY A 51 -4.05 -5.41 4.31
N GLU A 52 -3.51 -5.00 5.47
CA GLU A 52 -4.13 -5.20 6.79
C GLU A 52 -5.50 -4.52 6.86
N LYS A 53 -5.60 -3.23 6.51
CA LYS A 53 -6.88 -2.50 6.49
C LYS A 53 -7.93 -3.13 5.57
N ARG A 54 -7.51 -3.58 4.37
CA ARG A 54 -8.41 -4.28 3.43
C ARG A 54 -8.83 -5.64 4.00
N GLY A 55 -7.93 -6.34 4.67
CA GLY A 55 -8.18 -7.62 5.34
C GLY A 55 -9.20 -7.48 6.46
N GLU A 56 -9.00 -6.53 7.37
CA GLU A 56 -9.91 -6.22 8.47
C GLU A 56 -11.32 -5.93 7.97
N LYS A 57 -11.47 -4.96 7.06
CA LYS A 57 -12.78 -4.61 6.47
C LYS A 57 -13.47 -5.79 5.80
N LYS A 58 -12.72 -6.65 5.08
CA LYS A 58 -13.27 -7.86 4.46
C LYS A 58 -13.70 -8.88 5.52
N SER A 59 -12.94 -9.04 6.59
CA SER A 59 -13.23 -9.98 7.66
C SER A 59 -14.46 -9.57 8.47
N GLU A 60 -14.60 -8.27 8.77
CA GLU A 60 -15.78 -7.70 9.44
C GLU A 60 -17.04 -7.93 8.61
N LYS A 61 -17.01 -7.56 7.32
CA LYS A 61 -18.15 -7.81 6.41
C LYS A 61 -18.51 -9.29 6.32
N LYS A 62 -17.51 -10.19 6.25
CA LYS A 62 -17.76 -11.64 6.25
C LYS A 62 -18.39 -12.12 7.55
N ALA A 63 -17.95 -11.59 8.70
CA ALA A 63 -18.51 -11.92 10.00
C ALA A 63 -19.97 -11.47 10.10
N LEU A 64 -20.29 -10.25 9.69
CA LEU A 64 -21.66 -9.71 9.66
C LEU A 64 -22.58 -10.55 8.76
N LYS A 65 -22.11 -10.93 7.56
CA LYS A 65 -22.85 -11.85 6.67
C LYS A 65 -23.11 -13.20 7.31
N LYS A 66 -22.14 -13.77 8.03
CA LYS A 66 -22.30 -15.05 8.74
C LYS A 66 -23.33 -14.93 9.88
N ILE A 67 -23.32 -13.82 10.62
CA ILE A 67 -24.33 -13.55 11.65
C ILE A 67 -25.71 -13.43 11.00
N ALA A 68 -25.85 -12.67 9.92
CA ALA A 68 -27.11 -12.55 9.19
C ALA A 68 -27.65 -13.90 8.70
N LEU A 69 -26.79 -14.76 8.14
CA LEU A 69 -27.17 -16.13 7.74
C LEU A 69 -27.66 -16.98 8.91
N ASN A 70 -26.98 -16.91 10.06
CA ASN A 70 -27.41 -17.61 11.27
C ASN A 70 -28.79 -17.11 11.73
N LEU A 71 -29.02 -15.78 11.73
CA LEU A 71 -30.30 -15.20 12.12
C LEU A 71 -31.43 -15.56 11.16
N LEU A 72 -31.16 -15.58 9.85
CA LEU A 72 -32.09 -16.06 8.83
C LEU A 72 -32.43 -17.54 9.03
N SER A 73 -31.42 -18.37 9.33
CA SER A 73 -31.59 -19.80 9.58
C SER A 73 -32.44 -20.08 10.82
N MET A 74 -32.40 -19.20 11.82
CA MET A 74 -33.25 -19.30 13.01
C MET A 74 -34.71 -18.94 12.71
N GLY A 75 -35.00 -18.18 11.64
CA GLY A 75 -36.37 -17.89 11.19
C GLY A 75 -37.20 -17.00 12.13
N VAL A 76 -36.56 -16.35 13.12
CA VAL A 76 -37.25 -15.57 14.16
C VAL A 76 -37.37 -14.08 13.82
N LEU A 77 -36.47 -13.56 12.99
CA LEU A 77 -36.35 -12.13 12.67
C LEU A 77 -36.71 -11.85 11.21
N THR A 78 -37.31 -10.68 10.95
CA THR A 78 -37.56 -10.22 9.58
C THR A 78 -36.27 -9.73 8.91
N VAL A 79 -36.24 -9.71 7.57
CA VAL A 79 -35.11 -9.20 6.78
C VAL A 79 -34.70 -7.79 7.22
N GLU A 80 -35.68 -6.91 7.47
CA GLU A 80 -35.48 -5.54 7.95
C GLU A 80 -34.84 -5.49 9.36
N GLN A 81 -35.23 -6.39 10.26
CA GLN A 81 -34.64 -6.48 11.60
C GLN A 81 -33.20 -6.98 11.55
N ILE A 82 -32.90 -7.95 10.68
CA ILE A 82 -31.56 -8.50 10.49
C ILE A 82 -30.62 -7.45 9.87
N ALA A 83 -31.12 -6.69 8.89
CA ALA A 83 -30.40 -5.56 8.29
C ALA A 83 -30.00 -4.53 9.36
N ARG A 84 -30.96 -4.12 10.22
CA ARG A 84 -30.68 -3.20 11.34
C ARG A 84 -29.71 -3.75 12.39
N ALA A 85 -29.71 -5.07 12.62
CA ALA A 85 -28.87 -5.69 13.66
C ALA A 85 -27.43 -5.97 13.20
N THR A 86 -27.22 -6.13 11.89
CA THR A 86 -25.91 -6.49 11.31
C THR A 86 -25.28 -5.35 10.51
N ASP A 87 -25.87 -4.16 10.53
CA ASP A 87 -25.48 -3.00 9.72
C ASP A 87 -25.35 -3.34 8.22
N LEU A 88 -26.14 -4.31 7.75
CA LEU A 88 -26.26 -4.68 6.35
C LEU A 88 -27.47 -3.98 5.74
N THR A 89 -27.43 -3.77 4.42
CA THR A 89 -28.60 -3.30 3.68
C THR A 89 -29.62 -4.44 3.53
N VAL A 90 -30.91 -4.09 3.38
CA VAL A 90 -31.99 -5.07 3.13
C VAL A 90 -31.65 -5.92 1.90
N ALA A 91 -31.19 -5.30 0.82
CA ALA A 91 -30.75 -5.98 -0.39
C ALA A 91 -29.60 -6.97 -0.13
N GLU A 92 -28.61 -6.62 0.69
CA GLU A 92 -27.52 -7.55 1.05
C GLU A 92 -28.03 -8.76 1.82
N VAL A 93 -29.02 -8.58 2.71
CA VAL A 93 -29.64 -9.69 3.45
C VAL A 93 -30.50 -10.57 2.54
N GLU A 94 -31.24 -9.98 1.59
CA GLU A 94 -32.00 -10.71 0.57
C GLU A 94 -31.09 -11.53 -0.36
N CYS A 95 -29.95 -10.97 -0.80
CA CYS A 95 -28.95 -11.71 -1.57
C CYS A 95 -28.36 -12.90 -0.80
N LEU A 96 -28.28 -12.83 0.54
CA LEU A 96 -27.83 -13.98 1.35
C LEU A 96 -28.90 -15.08 1.41
N GLN A 97 -30.17 -14.74 1.23
CA GLN A 97 -31.29 -15.67 1.19
C GLN A 97 -31.44 -16.36 -0.18
N HIS A 98 -31.05 -15.67 -1.25
CA HIS A 98 -31.08 -16.16 -2.63
C HIS A 98 -29.69 -16.06 -3.28
N PRO A 99 -28.76 -16.99 -2.96
CA PRO A 99 -27.38 -16.93 -3.46
C PRO A 99 -27.24 -17.06 -4.98
N ASP A 100 -28.26 -17.59 -5.69
CA ASP A 100 -28.27 -17.80 -7.15
C ASP A 100 -28.38 -16.50 -7.98
N GLN A 101 -28.69 -15.35 -7.39
CA GLN A 101 -28.83 -14.08 -8.13
C GLN A 101 -27.54 -13.24 -8.21
N ALA A 102 -26.40 -13.76 -7.74
CA ALA A 102 -25.15 -13.01 -7.68
C ALA A 102 -24.26 -13.09 -8.93
N ASP A 103 -24.59 -13.94 -9.92
CA ASP A 103 -23.70 -14.27 -11.06
C ASP A 103 -24.05 -13.58 -12.40
N GLU A 104 -25.08 -12.71 -12.46
CA GLU A 104 -25.50 -12.03 -13.71
C GLU A 104 -25.00 -10.58 -13.83
N SER A 105 -23.80 -10.26 -13.34
CA SER A 105 -23.17 -8.98 -13.67
C SER A 105 -21.65 -9.08 -13.85
N VAL A 106 -21.23 -9.69 -14.95
CA VAL A 106 -19.96 -9.40 -15.67
C VAL A 106 -20.22 -9.39 -17.16
#